data_AF-A0A832F265-F1
#
_entry.id   AF-A0A832F265-F1
#
_cell.length_a   1.000
_cell.length_b   1.000
_cell.length_c   1.000
_cell.angle_alpha   90.00
_cell.angle_beta   90.00
_cell.angle_gamma   90.00
#
_symmetry.space_group_name_H-M   'P 1'
#
loop_
_entity.id
_entity.type
_entity.pdbx_description
1 polymer ?
#
loop_
_entity_poly.entity_id
_entity_poly.type
_entity_poly.pdbx_seq_one_letter_code
_entity_poly.pdbx_strand_id
1 'polypeptide(L)' 'MTSPAKSFVHLHNHTGYSVRDGLQKLSVMVDAAAADGQPAIATTDHGSLGATWK' A
#
# COMPACT_ATOMS: atom_id res chain seq x y z
N MET A 1 -8.44 16.38 -25.00
CA MET A 1 -8.36 15.87 -23.62
C MET A 1 -7.90 14.43 -23.72
N THR A 2 -6.62 14.17 -23.48
CA THR A 2 -6.06 12.82 -23.45
C THR A 2 -6.86 11.99 -22.45
N SER A 3 -7.40 10.83 -22.86
CA SER A 3 -7.96 9.87 -21.90
C SER A 3 -6.96 9.67 -20.77
N PRO A 4 -7.38 9.63 -19.50
CA PRO A 4 -6.46 9.32 -18.42
C PRO A 4 -5.79 7.98 -18.77
N ALA A 5 -4.46 7.96 -18.81
CA ALA A 5 -3.71 6.71 -18.83
C ALA A 5 -4.30 5.84 -17.72
N LYS A 6 -4.57 4.55 -18.00
CA LYS A 6 -5.20 3.67 -17.01
C LYS A 6 -4.36 3.68 -15.73
N SER A 7 -4.85 4.35 -14.70
CA SER A 7 -4.20 4.45 -13.39
C SER A 7 -4.59 3.25 -12.55
N PHE A 8 -3.64 2.72 -11.78
CA PHE A 8 -3.85 1.59 -10.89
C PHE A 8 -3.43 1.95 -9.46
N VAL A 9 -4.19 1.46 -8.48
CA VAL A 9 -3.95 1.67 -7.05
C VAL A 9 -4.33 0.40 -6.29
N HIS A 10 -3.44 -0.08 -5.44
CA HIS A 10 -3.78 -1.14 -4.49
C HIS A 10 -4.56 -0.57 -3.31
N LEU A 11 -5.83 -0.97 -3.21
CA LEU A 11 -6.74 -0.58 -2.11
C LEU A 11 -6.85 -1.64 -1.00
N HIS A 12 -6.24 -2.81 -1.21
CA HIS A 12 -6.22 -3.90 -0.23
C HIS A 12 -4.84 -4.54 -0.25
N ASN A 13 -4.02 -4.23 0.75
CA ASN A 13 -2.72 -4.85 0.94
C ASN A 13 -2.36 -4.89 2.43
N HIS A 14 -1.48 -5.82 2.79
CA HIS A 14 -1.07 -6.10 4.16
C HIS A 14 0.38 -5.70 4.37
N THR A 15 0.64 -5.00 5.46
CA THR A 15 1.96 -4.57 5.91
C THR A 15 2.47 -5.50 7.00
N GLY A 16 3.67 -5.23 7.53
CA GLY A 16 4.21 -5.91 8.71
C GLY A 16 3.39 -5.71 9.99
N TYR A 17 2.40 -4.82 9.98
CA TYR A 17 1.45 -4.65 11.09
C TYR A 17 0.32 -5.70 11.08
N SER A 18 0.19 -6.50 10.01
CA SER A 18 -0.58 -7.76 10.01
C SER A 18 0.22 -8.87 10.70
N VAL A 19 0.16 -8.98 12.02
CA VAL A 19 1.04 -9.91 12.79
C VAL A 19 0.95 -11.37 12.37
N ARG A 20 -0.17 -11.81 11.77
CA ARG A 20 -0.38 -13.21 11.37
C ARG A 20 0.43 -13.63 10.14
N ASP A 21 0.55 -12.75 9.14
CA ASP A 21 1.06 -13.07 7.80
C ASP A 21 1.65 -11.86 7.04
N GLY A 22 1.72 -10.70 7.70
CA GLY A 22 2.29 -9.47 7.18
C GLY A 22 3.80 -9.53 7.11
N LEU A 23 4.34 -9.71 5.90
CA LEU A 23 5.79 -9.82 5.67
C LEU A 23 6.41 -8.53 5.09
N GLN A 24 5.58 -7.54 4.72
CA GLN A 24 6.04 -6.36 3.97
C GLN A 24 6.36 -5.17 4.89
N LYS A 25 7.57 -4.62 4.82
CA LYS A 25 7.90 -3.36 5.51
C LYS A 25 7.19 -2.18 4.84
N LEU A 26 6.61 -1.28 5.64
CA LEU A 26 5.82 -0.16 5.14
C LEU A 26 6.61 0.75 4.17
N SER A 27 7.85 1.12 4.51
CA SER A 27 8.68 1.98 3.65
C SER A 27 8.96 1.34 2.27
N VAL A 28 9.33 0.06 2.26
CA VAL A 28 9.60 -0.69 1.02
C VAL A 28 8.35 -0.79 0.14
N MET A 29 7.17 -0.96 0.76
CA MET A 29 5.90 -1.00 0.06
C MET A 29 5.57 0.35 -0.62
N VAL A 30 5.81 1.46 0.09
CA VAL A 30 5.59 2.82 -0.45
C VAL A 30 6.55 3.10 -1.60
N ASP A 31 7.83 2.76 -1.45
CA ASP A 31 8.85 2.94 -2.50
C ASP A 31 8.48 2.16 -3.77
N ALA A 32 8.00 0.92 -3.62
CA ALA A 32 7.55 0.10 -4.75
C ALA A 32 6.32 0.70 -5.45
N ALA A 33 5.31 1.15 -4.69
CA ALA A 33 4.11 1.77 -5.27
C ALA A 33 4.45 3.05 -6.06
N ALA A 34 5.39 3.86 -5.55
CA ALA A 34 5.88 5.05 -6.23
C ALA A 34 6.66 4.68 -7.52
N ALA A 35 7.51 3.66 -7.48
CA ALA A 35 8.25 3.18 -8.65
C ALA A 35 7.30 2.66 -9.76
N ASP A 36 6.19 2.03 -9.38
CA ASP A 36 5.14 1.56 -10.30
C ASP A 36 4.25 2.69 -10.84
N GLY A 37 4.46 3.94 -10.41
CA GLY A 37 3.65 5.09 -10.82
C GLY A 37 2.24 5.10 -10.23
N GLN A 38 2.00 4.37 -9.13
CA GLN A 38 0.72 4.39 -8.45
C GLN A 38 0.57 5.71 -7.66
N PRO A 39 -0.51 6.47 -7.88
CA PRO A 39 -0.68 7.78 -7.22
C PRO A 39 -1.05 7.65 -5.73
N ALA A 40 -1.41 6.44 -5.26
CA ALA A 40 -1.80 6.14 -3.89
C ALA A 40 -1.61 4.65 -3.59
N ILE A 41 -1.65 4.30 -2.30
CA ILE A 41 -1.71 2.92 -1.80
C ILE A 41 -2.48 2.89 -0.47
N ALA A 42 -3.21 1.81 -0.20
CA ALA A 42 -3.91 1.60 1.07
C ALA A 42 -3.27 0.48 1.89
N THR A 43 -3.33 0.64 3.21
CA THR A 43 -2.97 -0.39 4.20
C THR A 43 -4.24 -0.95 4.82
N THR A 44 -4.46 -2.26 4.72
CA THR A 44 -5.66 -2.94 5.23
C THR A 44 -5.26 -4.16 6.07
N ASP A 45 -4.52 -3.92 7.15
CA ASP A 45 -3.96 -4.97 7.99
C ASP A 45 -5.03 -5.78 8.74
N HIS A 46 -4.69 -7.01 9.10
CA HIS A 46 -5.58 -7.92 9.83
C HIS A 46 -5.89 -7.44 11.25
N GLY A 47 -7.04 -6.78 11.39
CA GLY A 47 -7.56 -6.33 12.71
C GLY A 47 -6.69 -5.28 13.38
N SER A 48 -5.85 -4.58 12.60
CA SER A 48 -4.85 -3.63 13.08
C SER A 48 -4.88 -2.36 12.24
N LEU A 49 -4.63 -1.23 12.90
CA LEU A 49 -4.33 0.05 12.25
C LEU A 49 -2.93 0.55 12.64
N GLY A 50 -2.05 -0.35 13.08
CA GLY A 50 -0.70 0.02 13.51
C GLY A 50 0.10 0.76 12.43
N ALA A 51 -0.16 0.49 11.15
CA ALA A 51 0.45 1.16 10.02
C ALA A 51 0.06 2.64 9.85
N THR A 52 -0.98 3.11 10.54
CA THR A 52 -1.38 4.53 10.49
C THR A 52 -0.67 5.39 11.54
N TRP A 53 0.12 4.76 12.42
CA TRP A 53 0.85 5.48 13.45
C TRP A 53 2.14 6.09 12.89
N LYS A 54 2.45 7.31 13.36
CA LYS A 54 3.57 8.15 12.93
C LYS A 54 4.93 7.54 13.28
#